data_AF-I4HAL4-F1
#
_entry.id   AF-I4HAL4-F1
#
_cell.length_a   1.000
_cell.length_b   1.000
_cell.length_c   1.000
_cell.angle_alpha   90.00
_cell.angle_beta   90.00
_cell.angle_gamma   90.00
#
_symmetry.space_group_name_H-M   'P 1'
#
loop_
_entity.id
_entity.type
_entity.pdbx_description
1 polymer ?
#
loop_
_entity_poly.entity_id
_entity_poly.type
_entity_poly.pdbx_seq_one_letter_code
_entity_poly.pdbx_strand_id
1 'polypeptide(L)'
;MRFYLEYINHLGRLQKKSAHRRLQAGFTITEVLLAGLMMLIAVLVSGNGVINLLRSNYRANADSEIQNNLNRTLEFVSDEVRRARRIADSEAAINTTQVPDWEKIKAKGARAVLAFQIPNPTNPNLPLLNQIVYYTTGPENGLTGPRVLWRHGPNLDANGNYITPDNIVTWESYPVTDMLAAPANNPNCPENFNRIPDLGNVDDFYTCVRQGRGNQVILNANAQVKMTTNEAVNYFVSTGVFPRAALPLFRIVRAFNLDRGGGSGKATLPVLTVPAAVTAKLIKGTKPCTFTLGANPFLDSACGVIAEPDKDWEEAVKKGSEGALDSPVLAKAGDGIVVHVNGLLNANNGADQTVDVYTSDSSSLPSDTIDSLDNNQILFVLTRTTPPDSYSILVTIEPK
;
A
#
# COMPACT_ATOMS: atom_id res chain seq x y z
N MET A 1 52.77 -9.33 63.90
CA MET A 1 53.84 -9.74 64.85
C MET A 1 53.51 -11.12 65.37
N ARG A 2 54.49 -12.05 65.29
CA ARG A 2 54.81 -13.14 66.24
C ARG A 2 53.72 -14.20 66.49
N PHE A 3 53.88 -15.45 66.02
CA PHE A 3 54.61 -16.57 66.68
C PHE A 3 54.09 -16.79 68.12
N TYR A 4 53.58 -17.95 68.56
CA TYR A 4 54.12 -19.32 68.58
C TYR A 4 52.95 -20.32 68.78
N LEU A 5 52.89 -21.56 68.25
CA LEU A 5 53.80 -22.71 68.34
C LEU A 5 54.08 -23.20 69.77
N GLU A 6 53.20 -24.04 70.29
CA GLU A 6 53.46 -25.13 71.25
C GLU A 6 52.11 -25.85 71.42
N TYR A 7 51.91 -27.08 70.95
CA TYR A 7 52.45 -28.25 71.62
C TYR A 7 52.46 -29.45 70.65
N ILE A 8 53.58 -29.63 69.96
CA ILE A 8 53.97 -30.92 69.38
C ILE A 8 54.70 -31.66 70.48
N ASN A 9 54.06 -32.68 71.06
CA ASN A 9 54.71 -33.94 71.44
C ASN A 9 53.72 -34.85 72.16
N HIS A 10 53.05 -35.72 71.41
CA HIS A 10 53.01 -37.12 71.82
C HIS A 10 52.92 -38.01 70.59
N LEU A 11 54.10 -38.44 70.15
CA LEU A 11 54.31 -39.64 69.37
C LEU A 11 53.59 -40.82 70.05
N GLY A 12 52.75 -41.51 69.28
CA GLY A 12 52.06 -42.70 69.75
C GLY A 12 51.39 -43.47 68.62
N ARG A 13 52.20 -44.23 67.86
CA ARG A 13 51.78 -45.30 66.93
C ARG A 13 50.91 -44.88 65.75
N LEU A 14 51.57 -44.59 64.62
CA LEU A 14 51.00 -44.87 63.31
C LEU A 14 50.79 -46.39 63.17
N GLN A 15 49.59 -46.87 63.49
CA GLN A 15 49.11 -48.11 62.91
C GLN A 15 49.01 -47.89 61.40
N LYS A 16 49.96 -48.50 60.69
CA LYS A 16 49.94 -48.72 59.24
C LYS A 16 48.65 -49.47 58.89
N LYS A 17 47.53 -48.75 58.76
CA LYS A 17 46.31 -49.28 58.14
C LYS A 17 46.65 -49.47 56.67
N SER A 18 46.84 -50.73 56.34
CA SER A 18 46.94 -51.29 55.01
C SER A 18 46.13 -50.47 54.01
N ALA A 19 46.80 -50.05 52.93
CA ALA A 19 46.14 -49.70 51.69
C ALA A 19 45.24 -50.89 51.31
N HIS A 20 43.95 -50.80 51.61
CA HIS A 20 42.98 -51.63 50.91
C HIS A 20 43.06 -51.19 49.46
N ARG A 21 43.70 -52.02 48.62
CA ARG A 21 43.39 -52.04 47.19
C ARG A 21 41.87 -51.99 47.10
N ARG A 22 41.32 -50.91 46.55
CA ARG A 22 39.98 -50.98 45.97
C ARG A 22 40.07 -52.15 45.00
N LEU A 23 39.44 -53.27 45.36
CA LEU A 23 39.12 -54.28 44.38
C LEU A 23 38.35 -53.52 43.30
N GLN A 24 38.96 -53.38 42.12
CA GLN A 24 38.20 -53.14 40.91
C GLN A 24 37.32 -54.39 40.76
N ALA A 25 36.17 -54.36 41.43
CA ALA A 25 35.10 -55.29 41.15
C ALA A 25 34.72 -55.00 39.69
N GLY A 26 34.99 -55.95 38.80
CA GLY A 26 34.41 -55.93 37.47
C GLY A 26 32.89 -55.86 37.60
N PHE A 27 32.23 -55.16 36.68
CA PHE A 27 30.77 -55.02 36.71
C PHE A 27 30.09 -56.38 36.70
N THR A 28 29.09 -56.55 37.56
CA THR A 28 28.23 -57.74 37.53
C THR A 28 27.33 -57.70 36.29
N ILE A 29 26.97 -58.86 35.72
CA ILE A 29 26.13 -58.95 34.51
C ILE A 29 24.82 -58.15 34.68
N THR A 30 24.22 -58.20 35.86
CA THR A 30 22.98 -57.49 36.20
C THR A 30 23.13 -55.96 36.23
N GLU A 31 24.28 -55.44 36.69
CA GLU A 31 24.56 -53.99 36.66
C GLU A 31 24.74 -53.46 35.23
N VAL A 32 25.45 -54.21 34.38
CA VAL A 32 25.61 -53.85 32.97
C VAL A 32 24.26 -53.87 32.24
N LEU A 33 23.41 -54.85 32.56
CA LEU A 33 22.08 -54.98 31.96
C LEU A 33 21.15 -53.84 32.40
N LEU A 34 21.19 -53.44 33.67
CA LEU A 34 20.44 -52.28 34.17
C LEU A 34 20.94 -50.96 33.57
N ALA A 35 22.26 -50.77 33.50
CA ALA A 35 22.86 -49.60 32.88
C ALA A 35 22.51 -49.52 31.38
N GLY A 36 22.55 -50.65 30.67
CA GLY A 36 22.14 -50.75 29.27
C GLY A 36 20.66 -50.40 29.06
N LEU A 37 19.78 -50.87 29.95
CA LEU A 37 18.35 -50.54 29.90
C LEU A 37 18.10 -49.04 30.14
N MET A 38 18.75 -48.45 31.15
CA MET A 38 18.65 -47.02 31.45
C MET A 38 19.18 -46.17 30.28
N MET A 39 20.28 -46.58 29.66
CA MET A 39 20.84 -45.93 28.48
C MET A 39 19.88 -46.01 27.29
N LEU A 40 19.25 -47.16 27.06
CA LEU A 40 18.28 -47.36 25.98
C LEU A 40 17.05 -46.45 26.16
N ILE A 41 16.52 -46.36 27.39
CA ILE A 41 15.41 -45.45 27.70
C ILE A 41 15.83 -43.99 27.48
N ALA A 42 17.02 -43.59 27.96
CA ALA A 42 17.53 -42.23 27.78
C ALA A 42 17.70 -41.86 26.30
N VAL A 43 18.21 -42.78 25.47
CA VAL A 43 18.35 -42.59 24.02
C VAL A 43 16.99 -42.46 23.34
N LEU A 44 15.99 -43.26 23.73
CA LEU A 44 14.63 -43.17 23.15
C LEU A 44 13.93 -41.85 23.50
N VAL A 45 14.03 -41.40 24.75
CA VAL A 45 13.45 -40.11 25.20
C VAL A 45 14.16 -38.94 24.51
N SER A 46 15.50 -38.96 24.48
CA SER A 46 16.30 -37.92 23.82
C SER A 46 16.07 -37.89 22.31
N GLY A 47 15.94 -39.06 21.68
CA GLY A 47 15.64 -39.20 20.26
C GLY A 47 14.29 -38.56 19.88
N ASN A 48 13.23 -38.82 20.67
CA ASN A 48 11.94 -38.15 20.49
C ASN A 48 12.04 -36.64 20.69
N GLY A 49 12.80 -36.19 21.70
CA GLY A 49 13.04 -34.77 21.96
C GLY A 49 13.69 -34.06 20.77
N VAL A 50 14.76 -34.63 20.21
CA VAL A 50 15.48 -34.07 19.05
C VAL A 50 14.58 -34.04 17.81
N ILE A 51 13.79 -35.10 17.54
CA ILE A 51 12.87 -35.13 16.41
C ILE A 51 11.82 -34.02 16.52
N ASN A 52 11.26 -33.80 17.71
CA ASN A 52 10.28 -32.74 17.94
C ASN A 52 10.89 -31.35 17.78
N LEU A 53 12.12 -31.13 18.27
CA LEU A 53 12.85 -29.88 18.07
C LEU A 53 13.16 -29.61 16.60
N LEU A 54 13.61 -30.63 15.86
CA LEU A 54 13.87 -30.52 14.43
C LEU A 54 12.58 -30.18 13.68
N ARG A 55 11.47 -30.89 13.96
CA ARG A 55 10.16 -30.59 13.34
C ARG A 55 9.73 -29.16 13.63
N SER A 56 9.87 -28.69 14.86
CA SER A 56 9.54 -27.32 15.24
C SER A 56 10.42 -26.30 14.50
N ASN A 57 11.72 -26.56 14.37
CA ASN A 57 12.64 -25.67 13.66
C ASN A 57 12.34 -25.63 12.15
N TYR A 58 12.07 -26.78 11.53
CA TYR A 58 11.67 -26.83 10.12
C TYR A 58 10.36 -26.08 9.88
N ARG A 59 9.42 -26.18 10.82
CA ARG A 59 8.16 -25.46 10.75
C ARG A 59 8.34 -23.96 10.89
N ALA A 60 9.04 -23.52 11.92
CA ALA A 60 9.33 -22.10 12.12
C ALA A 60 10.11 -21.50 10.94
N ASN A 61 11.05 -22.25 10.36
CA ASN A 61 11.80 -21.80 9.19
C ASN A 61 10.90 -21.68 7.94
N ALA A 62 10.05 -22.68 7.67
CA ALA A 62 9.11 -22.63 6.56
C ALA A 62 8.09 -21.49 6.73
N ASP A 63 7.55 -21.29 7.94
CA ASP A 63 6.66 -20.19 8.27
C ASP A 63 7.34 -18.83 7.96
N SER A 64 8.58 -18.65 8.45
CA SER A 64 9.32 -17.39 8.25
C SER A 64 9.66 -17.14 6.78
N GLU A 65 10.05 -18.18 6.04
CA GLU A 65 10.41 -18.07 4.63
C GLU A 65 9.21 -17.68 3.77
N ILE A 66 8.06 -18.35 3.96
CA ILE A 66 6.83 -18.06 3.21
C ILE A 66 6.35 -16.64 3.50
N GLN A 67 6.32 -16.24 4.78
CA GLN A 67 5.89 -14.90 5.16
C GLN A 67 6.78 -13.84 4.52
N ASN A 68 8.10 -14.02 4.60
CA ASN A 68 9.05 -13.08 4.01
C ASN A 68 8.90 -13.00 2.49
N ASN A 69 8.81 -14.15 1.81
CA ASN A 69 8.69 -14.22 0.36
C ASN A 69 7.37 -13.61 -0.13
N LEU A 70 6.22 -13.92 0.51
CA LEU A 70 4.92 -13.34 0.10
C LEU A 70 4.82 -11.86 0.42
N ASN A 71 5.31 -11.41 1.58
CA ASN A 71 5.28 -10.00 1.93
C ASN A 71 6.15 -9.19 0.96
N ARG A 72 7.36 -9.67 0.63
CA ARG A 72 8.23 -9.04 -0.38
C ARG A 72 7.61 -9.06 -1.77
N THR A 73 6.90 -10.13 -2.13
CA THR A 73 6.15 -10.21 -3.39
C THR A 73 5.07 -9.15 -3.46
N LEU A 74 4.23 -9.05 -2.43
CA LEU A 74 3.18 -8.05 -2.38
C LEU A 74 3.75 -6.63 -2.37
N GLU A 75 4.86 -6.39 -1.68
CA GLU A 75 5.54 -5.08 -1.72
C GLU A 75 6.01 -4.73 -3.13
N PHE A 76 6.66 -5.67 -3.83
CA PHE A 76 7.11 -5.50 -5.20
C PHE A 76 5.95 -5.21 -6.17
N VAL A 77 4.91 -6.06 -6.16
CA VAL A 77 3.74 -5.87 -7.02
C VAL A 77 3.02 -4.57 -6.65
N SER A 78 2.91 -4.23 -5.37
CA SER A 78 2.32 -2.97 -4.92
C SER A 78 3.10 -1.76 -5.45
N ASP A 79 4.42 -1.82 -5.45
CA ASP A 79 5.25 -0.73 -5.96
C ASP A 79 5.09 -0.54 -7.47
N GLU A 80 4.94 -1.62 -8.23
CA GLU A 80 4.60 -1.52 -9.65
C GLU A 80 3.17 -1.01 -9.89
N VAL A 81 2.19 -1.48 -9.12
CA VAL A 81 0.81 -0.96 -9.19
C VAL A 81 0.78 0.53 -8.84
N ARG A 82 1.60 0.99 -7.89
CA ARG A 82 1.75 2.43 -7.60
C ARG A 82 2.29 3.20 -8.81
N ARG A 83 3.08 2.59 -9.69
CA ARG A 83 3.53 3.19 -10.96
C ARG A 83 2.50 3.10 -12.10
N ALA A 84 1.37 2.41 -11.91
CA ALA A 84 0.36 2.27 -12.94
C ALA A 84 -0.41 3.58 -13.20
N ARG A 85 -0.64 3.90 -14.47
CA ARG A 85 -1.52 4.97 -14.96
C ARG A 85 -2.96 4.49 -15.09
N ARG A 86 -3.13 3.27 -15.60
CA ARG A 86 -4.42 2.63 -15.84
C ARG A 86 -4.32 1.16 -15.50
N ILE A 87 -5.29 0.64 -14.78
CA ILE A 87 -5.36 -0.76 -14.39
C ILE A 87 -6.52 -1.39 -15.15
N ALA A 88 -6.32 -2.62 -15.64
CA ALA A 88 -7.40 -3.41 -16.23
C ALA A 88 -8.42 -3.72 -15.13
N ASP A 89 -9.68 -3.38 -15.37
CA ASP A 89 -10.78 -3.48 -14.40
C ASP A 89 -11.54 -4.80 -14.48
N SER A 90 -11.20 -5.68 -15.41
CA SER A 90 -11.79 -7.01 -15.60
C SER A 90 -10.79 -7.95 -16.29
N GLU A 91 -11.01 -9.26 -16.22
CA GLU A 91 -10.17 -10.24 -16.91
C GLU A 91 -10.20 -10.03 -18.44
N ALA A 92 -11.35 -9.65 -19.00
CA ALA A 92 -11.51 -9.35 -20.42
C ALA A 92 -10.75 -8.09 -20.88
N ALA A 93 -10.44 -7.17 -19.97
CA ALA A 93 -9.66 -5.96 -20.28
C ALA A 93 -8.14 -6.20 -20.33
N ILE A 94 -7.69 -7.41 -19.95
CA ILE A 94 -6.28 -7.79 -19.99
C ILE A 94 -5.88 -8.19 -21.41
N ASN A 95 -4.92 -7.46 -21.98
CA ASN A 95 -4.38 -7.79 -23.29
C ASN A 95 -3.28 -8.85 -23.20
N THR A 96 -3.68 -10.12 -23.17
CA THR A 96 -2.75 -11.24 -23.08
C THR A 96 -2.01 -11.56 -24.39
N THR A 97 -2.39 -10.95 -25.52
CA THR A 97 -1.71 -11.15 -26.83
C THR A 97 -0.28 -10.63 -26.82
N GLN A 98 0.06 -9.78 -25.85
CA GLN A 98 1.39 -9.22 -25.64
C GLN A 98 2.35 -10.21 -24.99
N VAL A 99 1.82 -11.21 -24.27
CA VAL A 99 2.63 -12.26 -23.63
C VAL A 99 3.00 -13.31 -24.69
N PRO A 100 4.30 -13.55 -24.95
CA PRO A 100 4.73 -14.57 -25.89
C PRO A 100 4.15 -15.94 -25.54
N ASP A 101 3.71 -16.68 -26.55
CA ASP A 101 3.18 -18.04 -26.40
C ASP A 101 1.99 -18.17 -25.42
N TRP A 102 1.24 -17.08 -25.19
CA TRP A 102 0.11 -17.05 -24.24
C TRP A 102 -0.83 -18.26 -24.36
N GLU A 103 -1.26 -18.62 -25.57
CA GLU A 103 -2.17 -19.75 -25.77
C GLU A 103 -1.55 -21.11 -25.34
N LYS A 104 -0.23 -21.29 -25.50
CA LYS A 104 0.46 -22.50 -25.05
C LYS A 104 0.53 -22.57 -23.53
N ILE A 105 0.86 -21.47 -22.86
CA ILE A 105 0.93 -21.44 -21.39
C ILE A 105 -0.46 -21.49 -20.75
N LYS A 106 -1.46 -20.86 -21.38
CA LYS A 106 -2.86 -20.94 -20.97
C LYS A 106 -3.40 -22.38 -21.02
N ALA A 107 -3.01 -23.14 -22.05
CA ALA A 107 -3.33 -24.57 -22.15
C ALA A 107 -2.72 -25.41 -21.01
N LYS A 108 -1.58 -24.98 -20.45
CA LYS A 108 -0.98 -25.58 -19.24
C LYS A 108 -1.61 -25.09 -17.93
N GLY A 109 -2.68 -24.28 -18.00
CA GLY A 109 -3.36 -23.76 -16.83
C GLY A 109 -2.93 -22.36 -16.40
N ALA A 110 -2.24 -21.59 -17.25
CA ALA A 110 -1.94 -20.19 -16.94
C ALA A 110 -3.21 -19.33 -16.87
N ARG A 111 -3.21 -18.35 -15.95
CA ARG A 111 -4.33 -17.43 -15.72
C ARG A 111 -3.79 -16.03 -15.45
N ALA A 112 -4.34 -15.03 -16.13
CA ALA A 112 -4.00 -13.63 -15.87
C ALA A 112 -4.68 -13.18 -14.58
N VAL A 113 -3.94 -12.50 -13.72
CA VAL A 113 -4.40 -12.11 -12.37
C VAL A 113 -4.39 -10.61 -12.15
N LEU A 114 -3.61 -9.88 -12.94
CA LEU A 114 -3.50 -8.41 -12.89
C LEU A 114 -2.86 -7.92 -14.19
N ALA A 115 -3.35 -6.81 -14.72
CA ALA A 115 -2.62 -6.09 -15.76
C ALA A 115 -2.81 -4.58 -15.64
N PHE A 116 -1.78 -3.83 -16.01
CA PHE A 116 -1.81 -2.38 -15.95
C PHE A 116 -0.85 -1.73 -16.93
N GLN A 117 -1.15 -0.49 -17.30
CA GLN A 117 -0.34 0.36 -18.16
C GLN A 117 0.38 1.39 -17.30
N ILE A 118 1.65 1.62 -17.59
CA ILE A 118 2.47 2.67 -16.98
C ILE A 118 2.40 3.97 -17.81
N PRO A 119 2.76 5.14 -17.28
CA PRO A 119 2.88 6.36 -18.08
C PRO A 119 3.85 6.19 -19.24
N ASN A 120 3.53 6.77 -20.40
CA ASN A 120 4.43 6.77 -21.54
C ASN A 120 5.65 7.68 -21.24
N PRO A 121 6.90 7.19 -21.40
CA PRO A 121 8.10 7.98 -21.11
C PRO A 121 8.24 9.25 -21.96
N THR A 122 7.73 9.24 -23.20
CA THR A 122 7.74 10.42 -24.09
C THR A 122 6.57 11.37 -23.86
N ASN A 123 5.44 10.87 -23.35
CA ASN A 123 4.29 11.70 -23.00
C ASN A 123 3.61 11.15 -21.73
N PRO A 124 4.04 11.57 -20.53
CA PRO A 124 3.56 11.01 -19.25
C PRO A 124 2.06 11.20 -19.01
N ASN A 125 1.38 12.06 -19.77
CA ASN A 125 -0.06 12.25 -19.65
C ASN A 125 -0.86 11.09 -20.24
N LEU A 126 -0.27 10.33 -21.16
CA LEU A 126 -0.87 9.18 -21.81
C LEU A 126 -0.35 7.88 -21.19
N PRO A 127 -1.22 6.86 -21.03
CA PRO A 127 -0.76 5.52 -20.71
C PRO A 127 0.06 4.96 -21.89
N LEU A 128 1.05 4.14 -21.57
CA LEU A 128 1.71 3.31 -22.54
C LEU A 128 0.70 2.34 -23.17
N LEU A 129 0.85 2.08 -24.48
CA LEU A 129 -0.06 1.19 -25.20
C LEU A 129 -0.06 -0.23 -24.63
N ASN A 130 1.12 -0.72 -24.25
CA ASN A 130 1.31 -2.07 -23.74
C ASN A 130 1.03 -2.18 -22.24
N GLN A 131 0.55 -3.34 -21.81
CA GLN A 131 0.18 -3.66 -20.44
C GLN A 131 1.21 -4.59 -19.82
N ILE A 132 1.72 -4.24 -18.64
CA ILE A 132 2.44 -5.20 -17.81
C ILE A 132 1.42 -6.22 -17.32
N VAL A 133 1.65 -7.50 -17.62
CA VAL A 133 0.71 -8.60 -17.32
C VAL A 133 1.32 -9.50 -16.27
N TYR A 134 0.58 -9.69 -15.18
CA TYR A 134 0.84 -10.71 -14.18
C TYR A 134 -0.08 -11.90 -14.40
N TYR A 135 0.50 -13.10 -14.34
CA TYR A 135 -0.23 -14.34 -14.52
C TYR A 135 0.34 -15.43 -13.63
N THR A 136 -0.50 -16.36 -13.18
CA THR A 136 -0.04 -17.57 -12.50
C THR A 136 0.03 -18.72 -13.48
N THR A 137 1.01 -19.61 -13.31
CA THR A 137 1.13 -20.85 -14.07
C THR A 137 1.64 -21.98 -13.16
N GLY A 138 1.58 -23.22 -13.64
CA GLY A 138 2.18 -24.35 -12.95
C GLY A 138 3.71 -24.26 -12.91
N PRO A 139 4.38 -25.13 -12.14
CA PRO A 139 5.83 -25.12 -12.01
C PRO A 139 6.51 -25.37 -13.37
N GLU A 140 7.47 -24.52 -13.72
CA GLU A 140 8.39 -24.73 -14.84
C GLU A 140 9.82 -24.83 -14.30
N ASN A 141 10.62 -25.75 -14.85
CA ASN A 141 12.08 -25.82 -14.67
C ASN A 141 12.61 -25.93 -13.22
N GLY A 142 11.91 -26.63 -12.32
CA GLY A 142 12.42 -26.93 -10.98
C GLY A 142 12.10 -25.88 -9.91
N LEU A 143 11.25 -24.89 -10.22
CA LEU A 143 10.54 -24.12 -9.20
C LEU A 143 9.65 -25.08 -8.37
N THR A 144 9.76 -25.01 -7.05
CA THR A 144 9.32 -26.05 -6.09
C THR A 144 7.95 -25.80 -5.48
N GLY A 145 7.16 -24.87 -6.00
CA GLY A 145 5.76 -24.65 -5.60
C GLY A 145 4.71 -25.21 -6.57
N PRO A 146 3.46 -25.41 -6.11
CA PRO A 146 2.38 -25.89 -6.98
C PRO A 146 1.98 -24.86 -8.04
N ARG A 147 2.16 -23.56 -7.76
CA ARG A 147 1.94 -22.46 -8.71
C ARG A 147 2.94 -21.33 -8.49
N VAL A 148 3.28 -20.65 -9.58
CA VAL A 148 4.27 -19.56 -9.65
C VAL A 148 3.58 -18.32 -10.20
N LEU A 149 3.83 -17.16 -9.60
CA LEU A 149 3.46 -15.86 -10.16
C LEU A 149 4.53 -15.41 -11.15
N TRP A 150 4.11 -15.11 -12.37
CA TRP A 150 4.95 -14.57 -13.42
C TRP A 150 4.55 -13.14 -13.75
N ARG A 151 5.55 -12.37 -14.15
CA ARG A 151 5.38 -11.03 -14.68
C ARG A 151 5.93 -10.99 -16.10
N HIS A 152 5.13 -10.49 -17.02
CA HIS A 152 5.57 -10.09 -18.36
C HIS A 152 5.56 -8.57 -18.46
N GLY A 153 6.72 -7.98 -18.71
CA GLY A 153 6.86 -6.52 -18.76
C GLY A 153 8.29 -6.08 -19.05
N PRO A 154 8.55 -4.76 -19.03
CA PRO A 154 9.89 -4.25 -19.24
C PRO A 154 10.82 -4.62 -18.09
N ASN A 155 12.10 -4.75 -18.41
CA ASN A 155 13.15 -5.04 -17.44
C ASN A 155 13.35 -3.88 -16.46
N LEU A 156 13.82 -4.21 -15.25
CA LEU A 156 14.10 -3.25 -14.19
C LEU A 156 15.60 -3.09 -14.04
N ASP A 157 16.07 -1.84 -13.92
CA ASP A 157 17.46 -1.56 -13.56
C ASP A 157 17.72 -1.82 -12.06
N ALA A 158 18.97 -1.65 -11.62
CA ALA A 158 19.35 -1.83 -10.21
C ALA A 158 18.65 -0.85 -9.25
N ASN A 159 18.05 0.23 -9.78
CA ASN A 159 17.30 1.22 -9.02
C ASN A 159 15.78 0.99 -9.08
N GLY A 160 15.32 -0.06 -9.78
CA GLY A 160 13.90 -0.37 -9.94
C GLY A 160 13.18 0.46 -11.00
N ASN A 161 13.90 1.12 -11.91
CA ASN A 161 13.31 1.86 -13.04
C ASN A 161 13.14 0.95 -14.25
N TYR A 162 12.13 1.25 -15.08
CA TYR A 162 11.90 0.54 -16.32
C TYR A 162 12.96 0.85 -17.38
N ILE A 163 13.57 -0.20 -17.93
CA ILE A 163 14.48 -0.15 -19.06
C ILE A 163 13.65 -0.34 -20.34
N THR A 164 13.70 0.65 -21.24
CA THR A 164 12.99 0.60 -22.55
C THR A 164 11.50 0.22 -22.47
N PRO A 165 10.70 0.86 -21.59
CA PRO A 165 9.29 0.49 -21.42
C PRO A 165 8.45 0.60 -22.70
N ASP A 166 8.82 1.49 -23.60
CA ASP A 166 8.18 1.77 -24.88
C ASP A 166 8.40 0.68 -25.95
N ASN A 167 9.42 -0.17 -25.80
CA ASN A 167 9.72 -1.23 -26.74
C ASN A 167 9.28 -2.60 -26.21
N ILE A 168 8.12 -3.11 -26.67
CA ILE A 168 7.61 -4.42 -26.24
C ILE A 168 8.52 -5.60 -26.60
N VAL A 169 9.39 -5.45 -27.61
CA VAL A 169 10.28 -6.55 -28.05
C VAL A 169 11.34 -6.88 -27.00
N THR A 170 11.67 -5.93 -26.12
CA THR A 170 12.63 -6.13 -25.02
C THR A 170 11.97 -6.63 -23.74
N TRP A 171 10.65 -6.86 -23.75
CA TRP A 171 9.93 -7.32 -22.58
C TRP A 171 10.15 -8.81 -22.36
N GLU A 172 10.36 -9.17 -21.10
CA GLU A 172 10.67 -10.53 -20.71
C GLU A 172 9.68 -11.02 -19.66
N SER A 173 9.49 -12.34 -19.64
CA SER A 173 8.71 -13.04 -18.62
C SER A 173 9.64 -13.60 -17.57
N TYR A 174 9.40 -13.27 -16.30
CA TYR A 174 10.18 -13.83 -15.19
C TYR A 174 9.30 -14.20 -13.99
N PRO A 175 9.71 -15.22 -13.20
CA PRO A 175 9.01 -15.59 -12.00
C PRO A 175 9.24 -14.53 -10.91
N VAL A 176 8.16 -14.12 -10.25
CA VAL A 176 8.17 -13.14 -9.16
C VAL A 176 8.12 -13.85 -7.81
N THR A 177 7.26 -14.86 -7.70
CA THR A 177 7.13 -15.65 -6.48
C THR A 177 6.72 -17.08 -6.79
N ASP A 178 7.08 -17.99 -5.90
CA ASP A 178 6.77 -19.41 -5.97
C ASP A 178 6.03 -19.84 -4.69
N MET A 179 5.64 -21.12 -4.61
CA MET A 179 4.95 -21.73 -3.47
C MET A 179 3.55 -21.14 -3.22
N LEU A 180 2.92 -20.59 -4.26
CA LEU A 180 1.52 -20.18 -4.16
C LEU A 180 0.64 -21.42 -3.96
N ALA A 181 -0.31 -21.32 -3.04
CA ALA A 181 -1.17 -22.41 -2.65
C ALA A 181 -2.04 -22.86 -3.83
N ALA A 182 -2.39 -24.15 -3.86
CA ALA A 182 -3.50 -24.58 -4.70
C ALA A 182 -4.79 -23.84 -4.26
N PRO A 183 -5.76 -23.66 -5.18
CA PRO A 183 -6.99 -22.93 -4.88
C PRO A 183 -7.73 -23.46 -3.66
N ALA A 184 -8.06 -22.57 -2.74
CA ALA A 184 -9.08 -22.76 -1.71
C ALA A 184 -10.48 -22.48 -2.31
N ASN A 185 -11.51 -22.40 -1.47
CA ASN A 185 -12.87 -22.09 -1.88
C ASN A 185 -13.21 -20.62 -1.60
N ASN A 186 -13.48 -19.88 -2.68
CA ASN A 186 -14.32 -18.68 -2.77
C ASN A 186 -13.93 -17.45 -1.92
N PRO A 187 -12.86 -16.74 -2.28
CA PRO A 187 -12.53 -15.44 -1.73
C PRO A 187 -13.36 -14.35 -2.42
N ASN A 188 -14.22 -13.69 -1.66
CA ASN A 188 -15.04 -12.60 -2.16
C ASN A 188 -14.27 -11.27 -2.10
N CYS A 189 -14.26 -10.55 -3.22
CA CYS A 189 -13.89 -9.14 -3.23
C CYS A 189 -15.00 -8.29 -2.57
N PRO A 190 -14.65 -7.14 -1.97
CA PRO A 190 -15.66 -6.20 -1.44
C PRO A 190 -16.63 -5.72 -2.52
N GLU A 191 -17.79 -5.20 -2.10
CA GLU A 191 -18.73 -4.56 -3.02
C GLU A 191 -18.03 -3.45 -3.83
N ASN A 192 -18.38 -3.32 -5.12
CA ASN A 192 -17.76 -2.41 -6.10
C ASN A 192 -16.32 -2.77 -6.52
N PHE A 193 -15.86 -4.00 -6.28
CA PHE A 193 -14.62 -4.50 -6.85
C PHE A 193 -14.88 -5.68 -7.78
N ASN A 194 -14.22 -5.66 -8.94
CA ASN A 194 -14.16 -6.79 -9.85
C ASN A 194 -13.00 -7.70 -9.44
N ARG A 195 -13.27 -9.00 -9.34
CA ARG A 195 -12.25 -10.00 -9.05
C ARG A 195 -11.55 -10.36 -10.35
N ILE A 196 -10.23 -10.45 -10.33
CA ILE A 196 -9.45 -10.99 -11.45
C ILE A 196 -8.61 -12.14 -10.90
N PRO A 197 -8.82 -13.37 -11.38
CA PRO A 197 -9.77 -13.79 -12.44
C PRO A 197 -11.25 -13.76 -12.02
N ASP A 198 -12.17 -13.60 -12.97
CA ASP A 198 -13.59 -13.31 -12.70
C ASP A 198 -14.33 -14.51 -12.04
N LEU A 199 -14.01 -15.76 -12.39
CA LEU A 199 -14.63 -16.98 -11.82
C LEU A 199 -13.68 -18.20 -11.91
N GLY A 200 -13.52 -18.95 -10.81
CA GLY A 200 -12.85 -20.25 -10.79
C GLY A 200 -12.18 -20.61 -9.45
N ASN A 201 -11.88 -21.90 -9.25
CA ASN A 201 -11.03 -22.41 -8.18
C ASN A 201 -9.60 -21.90 -8.39
N VAL A 202 -9.34 -20.63 -8.05
CA VAL A 202 -8.05 -19.97 -8.24
C VAL A 202 -7.86 -19.02 -7.07
N ASP A 203 -7.33 -19.52 -5.96
CA ASP A 203 -7.10 -18.73 -4.74
C ASP A 203 -5.61 -18.66 -4.38
N ASP A 204 -4.75 -18.92 -5.35
CA ASP A 204 -3.30 -18.83 -5.27
C ASP A 204 -2.87 -17.34 -5.23
N PHE A 205 -3.31 -16.59 -6.23
CA PHE A 205 -3.14 -15.15 -6.31
C PHE A 205 -4.31 -14.55 -7.09
N TYR A 206 -4.99 -13.58 -6.50
CA TYR A 206 -6.10 -12.88 -7.16
C TYR A 206 -6.08 -11.41 -6.77
N THR A 207 -6.60 -10.57 -7.66
CA THR A 207 -6.74 -9.15 -7.38
C THR A 207 -8.19 -8.74 -7.38
N CYS A 208 -8.52 -7.77 -6.51
CA CYS A 208 -9.79 -7.08 -6.54
C CYS A 208 -9.53 -5.68 -7.06
N VAL A 209 -10.04 -5.33 -8.23
CA VAL A 209 -9.86 -4.02 -8.85
C VAL A 209 -11.14 -3.22 -8.72
N ARG A 210 -11.05 -1.99 -8.22
CA ARG A 210 -12.22 -1.13 -8.02
C ARG A 210 -12.89 -0.80 -9.36
N GLN A 211 -14.21 -0.99 -9.41
CA GLN A 211 -15.04 -0.68 -10.56
C GLN A 211 -14.95 0.82 -10.91
N GLY A 212 -15.08 1.13 -12.21
CA GLY A 212 -15.26 2.51 -12.66
C GLY A 212 -14.00 3.35 -12.85
N ARG A 213 -12.78 2.75 -12.75
CA ARG A 213 -11.49 3.24 -13.33
C ARG A 213 -10.24 2.49 -12.82
N GLY A 214 -10.37 1.48 -11.96
CA GLY A 214 -9.21 0.74 -11.42
C GLY A 214 -8.28 1.62 -10.58
N ASN A 215 -8.83 2.59 -9.85
CA ASN A 215 -8.09 3.52 -8.99
C ASN A 215 -7.68 2.93 -7.64
N GLN A 216 -8.06 1.68 -7.36
CA GLN A 216 -7.66 0.95 -6.17
C GLN A 216 -7.61 -0.54 -6.52
N VAL A 217 -6.58 -1.22 -6.03
CA VAL A 217 -6.40 -2.66 -6.19
C VAL A 217 -6.15 -3.28 -4.83
N ILE A 218 -6.82 -4.37 -4.52
CA ILE A 218 -6.50 -5.22 -3.38
C ILE A 218 -5.79 -6.44 -3.94
N LEU A 219 -4.53 -6.61 -3.57
CA LEU A 219 -3.72 -7.76 -3.92
C LEU A 219 -3.91 -8.83 -2.84
N ASN A 220 -4.23 -10.04 -3.24
CA ASN A 220 -4.41 -11.17 -2.34
C ASN A 220 -3.55 -12.33 -2.81
N ALA A 221 -2.77 -12.89 -1.89
CA ALA A 221 -1.88 -14.01 -2.16
C ALA A 221 -2.03 -15.06 -1.06
N ASN A 222 -2.07 -16.32 -1.49
CA ASN A 222 -2.08 -17.48 -0.62
C ASN A 222 -0.89 -18.36 -0.98
N ALA A 223 -0.17 -18.84 0.03
CA ALA A 223 0.96 -19.72 -0.15
C ALA A 223 0.83 -20.97 0.71
N GLN A 224 1.36 -22.06 0.18
CA GLN A 224 1.39 -23.34 0.86
C GLN A 224 2.73 -24.02 0.65
N VAL A 225 3.35 -24.46 1.75
CA VAL A 225 4.52 -25.33 1.72
C VAL A 225 4.18 -26.65 2.39
N LYS A 226 4.39 -27.74 1.63
CA LYS A 226 4.35 -29.10 2.16
C LYS A 226 5.70 -29.44 2.76
N MET A 227 5.68 -29.87 4.01
CA MET A 227 6.84 -30.41 4.71
C MET A 227 7.07 -31.87 4.33
N THR A 228 8.28 -32.35 4.54
CA THR A 228 8.64 -33.77 4.40
C THR A 228 7.85 -34.70 5.33
N THR A 229 7.23 -34.12 6.38
CA THR A 229 6.34 -34.81 7.32
C THR A 229 4.88 -34.91 6.85
N ASN A 230 4.57 -34.48 5.61
CA ASN A 230 3.20 -34.31 5.07
C ASN A 230 2.33 -33.26 5.79
N GLU A 231 2.91 -32.48 6.73
CA GLU A 231 2.27 -31.28 7.25
C GLU A 231 2.32 -30.16 6.20
N ALA A 232 1.30 -29.30 6.17
CA ALA A 232 1.28 -28.13 5.30
C ALA A 232 1.21 -26.85 6.14
N VAL A 233 2.06 -25.89 5.81
CA VAL A 233 1.98 -24.52 6.29
C VAL A 233 1.25 -23.71 5.24
N ASN A 234 0.23 -22.97 5.67
CA ASN A 234 -0.51 -22.04 4.82
C ASN A 234 -0.31 -20.62 5.34
N TYR A 235 -0.15 -19.67 4.43
CA TYR A 235 -0.07 -18.25 4.76
C TYR A 235 -0.88 -17.45 3.75
N PHE A 236 -1.70 -16.53 4.27
CA PHE A 236 -2.52 -15.63 3.46
C PHE A 236 -2.16 -14.19 3.80
N VAL A 237 -2.04 -13.35 2.78
CA VAL A 237 -1.80 -11.92 2.94
C VAL A 237 -2.60 -11.13 1.91
N SER A 238 -3.12 -10.00 2.36
CA SER A 238 -3.92 -9.07 1.57
C SER A 238 -3.42 -7.65 1.79
N THR A 239 -3.30 -6.85 0.72
CA THR A 239 -2.90 -5.44 0.81
C THR A 239 -3.63 -4.58 -0.20
N GLY A 240 -4.03 -3.38 0.22
CA GLY A 240 -4.68 -2.37 -0.62
C GLY A 240 -3.65 -1.40 -1.21
N VAL A 241 -3.76 -1.13 -2.51
CA VAL A 241 -2.82 -0.31 -3.26
C VAL A 241 -3.57 0.69 -4.15
N PHE A 242 -3.04 1.91 -4.21
CA PHE A 242 -3.52 2.96 -5.09
C PHE A 242 -2.44 3.29 -6.14
N PRO A 243 -2.77 3.31 -7.44
CA PRO A 243 -1.89 3.84 -8.47
C PRO A 243 -1.59 5.33 -8.21
N ARG A 244 -0.31 5.70 -8.13
CA ARG A 244 0.17 7.10 -8.06
C ARG A 244 0.17 7.75 -9.42
N ALA A 245 0.40 6.97 -10.47
CA ALA A 245 0.38 7.47 -11.84
C ALA A 245 -1.06 7.66 -12.35
N ALA A 246 -2.09 7.07 -11.72
CA ALA A 246 -3.48 7.30 -12.09
C ALA A 246 -3.87 8.76 -11.87
N LEU A 247 -4.08 9.44 -13.00
CA LEU A 247 -4.62 10.79 -13.12
C LEU A 247 -3.72 11.89 -12.51
N PRO A 248 -3.85 13.15 -12.96
CA PRO A 248 -3.22 14.33 -12.34
C PRO A 248 -3.66 14.61 -10.89
N LEU A 249 -4.16 13.59 -10.17
CA LEU A 249 -4.68 13.66 -8.81
C LEU A 249 -3.61 13.41 -7.75
N PHE A 250 -2.48 12.82 -8.12
CA PHE A 250 -1.26 12.81 -7.32
C PHE A 250 -0.10 13.37 -8.14
N ARG A 251 -0.19 14.63 -8.56
CA ARG A 251 1.04 15.41 -8.59
C ARG A 251 1.56 15.37 -7.15
N ILE A 252 2.83 15.05 -6.95
CA ILE A 252 3.59 15.81 -5.96
C ILE A 252 3.47 17.24 -6.48
N VAL A 253 2.43 17.93 -6.02
CA VAL A 253 2.15 19.30 -6.38
C VAL A 253 3.36 20.01 -5.80
N ARG A 254 4.29 20.42 -6.67
CA ARG A 254 4.99 21.69 -6.44
C ARG A 254 3.92 22.63 -5.94
N ALA A 255 4.14 23.29 -4.81
CA ALA A 255 3.13 23.97 -3.99
C ALA A 255 1.95 24.63 -4.74
N PHE A 256 2.11 25.08 -5.97
CA PHE A 256 1.01 25.46 -6.85
C PHE A 256 1.27 24.93 -8.26
N ASN A 257 0.25 24.32 -8.88
CA ASN A 257 0.21 24.17 -10.33
C ASN A 257 -0.89 25.05 -10.91
N LEU A 258 -0.69 26.35 -10.76
CA LEU A 258 -1.22 27.32 -11.70
C LEU A 258 -0.27 27.32 -12.90
N ASP A 259 -0.80 27.24 -14.12
CA ASP A 259 0.01 27.53 -15.30
C ASP A 259 0.64 28.92 -15.08
N ARG A 260 1.94 29.02 -15.33
CA ARG A 260 2.70 30.25 -15.10
C ARG A 260 2.23 31.29 -16.11
N GLY A 261 1.34 32.18 -15.68
CA GLY A 261 0.83 33.30 -16.45
C GLY A 261 -0.66 33.18 -16.78
N GLY A 262 -1.45 34.07 -16.18
CA GLY A 262 -2.86 34.29 -16.50
C GLY A 262 -3.83 33.38 -15.73
N GLY A 263 -4.94 33.98 -15.28
CA GLY A 263 -6.02 33.29 -14.58
C GLY A 263 -6.43 32.00 -15.28
N SER A 264 -6.37 30.89 -14.56
CA SER A 264 -6.86 29.61 -15.03
C SER A 264 -8.38 29.65 -15.03
N GLY A 265 -9.03 29.80 -16.19
CA GLY A 265 -10.49 29.76 -16.35
C GLY A 265 -11.13 28.37 -16.12
N LYS A 266 -10.61 27.56 -15.20
CA LYS A 266 -11.08 26.21 -14.87
C LYS A 266 -11.22 26.01 -13.37
N ALA A 267 -12.26 25.25 -12.99
CA ALA A 267 -12.53 24.80 -11.63
C ALA A 267 -11.25 24.29 -10.97
N THR A 268 -10.96 24.79 -9.77
CA THR A 268 -9.72 24.49 -9.04
C THR A 268 -10.08 24.10 -7.62
N LEU A 269 -9.64 22.91 -7.20
CA LEU A 269 -9.78 22.39 -5.86
C LEU A 269 -8.39 22.39 -5.18
N PRO A 270 -8.06 23.36 -4.31
CA PRO A 270 -6.85 23.30 -3.50
C PRO A 270 -6.92 22.11 -2.55
N VAL A 271 -5.82 21.37 -2.41
CA VAL A 271 -5.71 20.24 -1.48
C VAL A 271 -4.60 20.53 -0.48
N LEU A 272 -4.89 20.40 0.80
CA LEU A 272 -3.94 20.64 1.87
C LEU A 272 -2.93 19.51 1.98
N THR A 273 -1.65 19.84 2.14
CA THR A 273 -0.56 18.86 2.34
C THR A 273 -0.22 18.64 3.81
N VAL A 274 -0.67 19.57 4.68
CA VAL A 274 -0.50 19.53 6.13
C VAL A 274 -1.84 19.92 6.79
N PRO A 275 -2.12 19.48 8.02
CA PRO A 275 -3.26 19.99 8.77
C PRO A 275 -3.21 21.52 8.90
N ALA A 276 -4.34 22.19 8.73
CA ALA A 276 -4.41 23.66 8.75
C ALA A 276 -5.77 24.14 9.28
N ALA A 277 -5.83 25.40 9.71
CA ALA A 277 -7.07 26.16 9.82
C ALA A 277 -7.28 26.95 8.53
N VAL A 278 -8.44 26.80 7.90
CA VAL A 278 -8.80 27.47 6.65
C VAL A 278 -9.88 28.50 6.94
N THR A 279 -9.63 29.75 6.61
CA THR A 279 -10.60 30.84 6.76
C THR A 279 -10.85 31.44 5.39
N ALA A 280 -12.10 31.52 4.94
CA ALA A 280 -12.45 32.22 3.72
C ALA A 280 -13.25 33.49 4.03
N LYS A 281 -12.89 34.58 3.35
CA LYS A 281 -13.47 35.90 3.53
C LYS A 281 -13.97 36.42 2.20
N LEU A 282 -15.23 36.87 2.16
CA LEU A 282 -15.76 37.57 1.00
C LEU A 282 -15.24 39.01 0.98
N ILE A 283 -14.41 39.34 -0.01
CA ILE A 283 -13.82 40.69 -0.16
C ILE A 283 -14.68 41.57 -1.07
N LYS A 284 -15.30 40.97 -2.09
CA LYS A 284 -16.15 41.68 -3.05
C LYS A 284 -17.31 40.78 -3.46
N GLY A 285 -18.50 41.34 -3.54
CA GLY A 285 -19.71 40.65 -3.99
C GLY A 285 -20.85 41.65 -4.16
N THR A 286 -21.80 41.34 -5.02
CA THR A 286 -22.93 42.23 -5.33
C THR A 286 -24.16 41.97 -4.44
N LYS A 287 -24.28 40.75 -3.90
CA LYS A 287 -25.38 40.33 -3.02
C LYS A 287 -24.87 39.75 -1.70
N PRO A 288 -25.57 40.02 -0.58
CA PRO A 288 -25.28 39.34 0.66
C PRO A 288 -25.63 37.86 0.54
N CYS A 289 -24.93 37.03 1.32
CA CYS A 289 -25.19 35.60 1.46
C CYS A 289 -25.32 35.28 2.96
N THR A 290 -25.91 34.14 3.30
CA THR A 290 -26.04 33.69 4.68
C THR A 290 -25.57 32.24 4.79
N PHE A 291 -24.67 32.00 5.73
CA PHE A 291 -24.26 30.64 6.07
C PHE A 291 -25.40 29.94 6.82
N THR A 292 -25.80 28.76 6.34
CA THR A 292 -26.74 27.88 7.03
C THR A 292 -26.18 26.47 6.91
N LEU A 293 -25.81 25.87 8.04
CA LEU A 293 -25.19 24.55 8.07
C LEU A 293 -26.08 23.51 7.37
N GLY A 294 -25.54 22.82 6.37
CA GLY A 294 -26.26 21.79 5.62
C GLY A 294 -27.23 22.32 4.56
N ALA A 295 -27.22 23.63 4.28
CA ALA A 295 -27.99 24.20 3.18
C ALA A 295 -27.37 23.79 1.83
N ASN A 296 -28.21 23.70 0.79
CA ASN A 296 -27.74 23.43 -0.55
C ASN A 296 -26.89 24.62 -1.06
N PRO A 297 -25.59 24.44 -1.35
CA PRO A 297 -24.70 25.53 -1.75
C PRO A 297 -24.98 26.08 -3.15
N PHE A 298 -25.87 25.43 -3.93
CA PHE A 298 -26.39 25.97 -5.18
C PHE A 298 -27.48 27.02 -5.00
N LEU A 299 -27.94 27.28 -3.78
CA LEU A 299 -28.93 28.33 -3.52
C LEU A 299 -28.29 29.70 -3.69
N ASP A 300 -29.00 30.61 -4.37
CA ASP A 300 -28.62 32.00 -4.65
C ASP A 300 -28.49 32.91 -3.38
N SER A 301 -28.45 32.32 -2.19
CA SER A 301 -28.28 32.99 -0.90
C SER A 301 -27.33 32.27 0.06
N ALA A 302 -26.77 31.10 -0.33
CA ALA A 302 -25.90 30.30 0.53
C ALA A 302 -24.44 30.74 0.40
N CYS A 303 -23.68 30.67 1.49
CA CYS A 303 -22.22 30.79 1.43
C CYS A 303 -21.53 30.07 2.57
N GLY A 304 -20.32 29.58 2.32
CA GLY A 304 -19.56 28.83 3.30
C GLY A 304 -18.25 28.27 2.75
N VAL A 305 -17.55 27.56 3.64
CA VAL A 305 -16.26 26.91 3.39
C VAL A 305 -16.36 25.45 3.79
N ILE A 306 -15.89 24.56 2.94
CA ILE A 306 -15.81 23.13 3.19
C ILE A 306 -14.34 22.74 3.09
N ALA A 307 -13.87 21.95 4.06
CA ALA A 307 -12.54 21.36 4.04
C ALA A 307 -12.64 19.86 4.37
N GLU A 308 -12.71 19.02 3.32
CA GLU A 308 -12.87 17.56 3.44
C GLU A 308 -12.14 16.85 2.28
N PRO A 309 -11.75 15.57 2.41
CA PRO A 309 -11.00 14.84 1.40
C PRO A 309 -11.86 14.39 0.21
N ASP A 310 -13.19 14.58 0.31
CA ASP A 310 -14.14 14.17 -0.72
C ASP A 310 -14.29 15.22 -1.82
N LYS A 311 -14.30 14.77 -3.08
CA LYS A 311 -14.59 15.62 -4.24
C LYS A 311 -16.10 15.81 -4.42
N ASP A 312 -16.89 14.95 -3.82
CA ASP A 312 -18.34 15.03 -3.77
C ASP A 312 -18.73 15.93 -2.60
N TRP A 313 -18.54 17.25 -2.80
CA TRP A 313 -18.86 18.27 -1.81
C TRP A 313 -20.33 18.20 -1.33
N GLU A 314 -21.24 17.63 -2.13
CA GLU A 314 -22.63 17.34 -1.72
C GLU A 314 -22.72 16.39 -0.52
N GLU A 315 -21.84 15.39 -0.44
CA GLU A 315 -21.76 14.52 0.72
C GLU A 315 -21.12 15.22 1.93
N ALA A 316 -20.14 16.10 1.69
CA ALA A 316 -19.51 16.88 2.75
C ALA A 316 -20.50 17.86 3.41
N VAL A 317 -21.35 18.52 2.62
CA VAL A 317 -22.45 19.37 3.13
C VAL A 317 -23.44 18.57 3.98
N LYS A 318 -23.81 17.36 3.55
CA LYS A 318 -24.70 16.46 4.30
C LYS A 318 -24.08 15.98 5.63
N LYS A 319 -22.75 15.88 5.71
CA LYS A 319 -22.01 15.50 6.92
C LYS A 319 -21.84 16.65 7.91
N GLY A 320 -22.18 17.89 7.51
CA GLY A 320 -22.08 19.07 8.38
C GLY A 320 -20.65 19.58 8.58
N SER A 321 -19.72 19.23 7.68
CA SER A 321 -18.30 19.64 7.73
C SER A 321 -18.05 21.02 7.10
N GLU A 322 -19.04 21.90 7.17
CA GLU A 322 -19.04 23.22 6.55
C GLU A 322 -18.90 24.30 7.64
N GLY A 323 -18.12 25.34 7.38
CA GLY A 323 -18.02 26.51 8.23
C GLY A 323 -18.52 27.78 7.54
N ALA A 324 -18.90 28.75 8.37
CA ALA A 324 -19.22 30.09 7.90
C ALA A 324 -17.99 30.76 7.27
N LEU A 325 -18.24 31.67 6.33
CA LEU A 325 -17.24 32.66 5.96
C LEU A 325 -16.78 33.43 7.22
N ASP A 326 -15.54 33.90 7.22
CA ASP A 326 -14.85 34.56 8.33
C ASP A 326 -14.62 33.70 9.59
N SER A 327 -14.99 32.42 9.56
CA SER A 327 -14.71 31.47 10.65
C SER A 327 -13.69 30.42 10.23
N PRO A 328 -12.73 30.05 11.10
CA PRO A 328 -11.73 29.05 10.78
C PRO A 328 -12.35 27.64 10.76
N VAL A 329 -12.15 26.93 9.65
CA VAL A 329 -12.51 25.52 9.48
C VAL A 329 -11.27 24.66 9.66
N LEU A 330 -11.34 23.65 10.53
CA LEU A 330 -10.21 22.76 10.77
C LEU A 330 -10.14 21.70 9.66
N ALA A 331 -8.98 21.62 9.03
CA ALA A 331 -8.72 20.72 7.92
C ALA A 331 -7.49 19.85 8.18
N LYS A 332 -7.51 18.64 7.62
CA LYS A 332 -6.44 17.64 7.68
C LYS A 332 -5.61 17.67 6.40
N ALA A 333 -4.44 17.05 6.47
CA ALA A 333 -3.68 16.74 5.27
C ALA A 333 -4.50 15.81 4.35
N GLY A 334 -4.64 16.19 3.09
CA GLY A 334 -5.46 15.51 2.09
C GLY A 334 -6.83 16.15 1.85
N ASP A 335 -7.25 17.11 2.67
CA ASP A 335 -8.56 17.76 2.52
C ASP A 335 -8.55 18.79 1.38
N GLY A 336 -9.60 18.78 0.57
CA GLY A 336 -9.88 19.75 -0.48
C GLY A 336 -10.65 20.95 0.07
N ILE A 337 -10.27 22.17 -0.36
CA ILE A 337 -10.93 23.41 0.05
C ILE A 337 -11.97 23.82 -1.00
N VAL A 338 -13.25 23.80 -0.61
CA VAL A 338 -14.33 24.31 -1.44
C VAL A 338 -14.90 25.57 -0.79
N VAL A 339 -14.98 26.64 -1.57
CA VAL A 339 -15.68 27.87 -1.18
C VAL A 339 -16.88 28.05 -2.08
N HIS A 340 -18.00 28.46 -1.49
CA HIS A 340 -19.20 28.76 -2.24
C HIS A 340 -19.86 30.06 -1.77
N VAL A 341 -20.50 30.75 -2.72
CA VAL A 341 -21.26 31.98 -2.49
C VAL A 341 -22.35 32.12 -3.55
N ASN A 342 -23.59 32.32 -3.11
CA ASN A 342 -24.77 32.54 -3.93
C ASN A 342 -24.83 31.60 -5.14
N GLY A 343 -24.67 30.30 -4.94
CA GLY A 343 -24.75 29.31 -6.02
C GLY A 343 -23.50 29.14 -6.89
N LEU A 344 -22.41 29.86 -6.60
CA LEU A 344 -21.12 29.74 -7.30
C LEU A 344 -20.10 29.01 -6.45
N LEU A 345 -19.31 28.11 -7.05
CA LEU A 345 -18.30 27.30 -6.34
C LEU A 345 -16.95 27.29 -7.07
N ASN A 346 -15.84 27.19 -6.34
CA ASN A 346 -14.51 27.08 -6.95
C ASN A 346 -14.21 25.70 -7.59
N ALA A 347 -14.85 24.64 -7.08
CA ALA A 347 -14.50 23.24 -7.42
C ALA A 347 -15.42 22.59 -8.47
N ASN A 348 -16.49 23.27 -8.91
CA ASN A 348 -17.40 22.76 -9.94
C ASN A 348 -17.88 23.90 -10.84
N ASN A 349 -17.30 24.03 -12.03
CA ASN A 349 -17.76 25.01 -13.01
C ASN A 349 -19.02 24.48 -13.69
N GLY A 350 -20.18 24.96 -13.27
CA GLY A 350 -21.39 24.85 -14.09
C GLY A 350 -21.20 25.56 -15.44
N ALA A 351 -22.06 25.28 -16.42
CA ALA A 351 -21.96 25.85 -17.77
C ALA A 351 -21.99 27.40 -17.78
N ASP A 352 -22.56 28.02 -16.73
CA ASP A 352 -22.76 29.46 -16.60
C ASP A 352 -21.82 30.13 -15.58
N GLN A 353 -20.69 29.49 -15.25
CA GLN A 353 -19.71 30.01 -14.29
C GLN A 353 -18.27 29.89 -14.80
N THR A 354 -17.47 30.93 -14.53
CA THR A 354 -16.00 30.89 -14.59
C THR A 354 -15.39 31.09 -13.21
N VAL A 355 -14.19 30.56 -13.03
CA VAL A 355 -13.42 30.65 -11.78
C VAL A 355 -12.02 31.06 -12.17
N ASP A 356 -11.55 32.19 -11.64
CA ASP A 356 -10.15 32.60 -11.72
C ASP A 356 -9.50 32.44 -10.34
N VAL A 357 -8.26 31.99 -10.32
CA VAL A 357 -7.50 31.72 -9.09
C VAL A 357 -6.19 32.47 -9.12
N TYR A 358 -5.90 33.17 -8.03
CA TYR A 358 -4.67 33.92 -7.84
C TYR A 358 -3.99 33.52 -6.53
N THR A 359 -2.66 33.54 -6.54
CA THR A 359 -1.77 33.26 -5.41
C THR A 359 -0.67 34.33 -5.34
N SER A 360 0.19 34.28 -4.33
CA SER A 360 1.33 35.20 -4.19
C SER A 360 2.26 35.24 -5.41
N ASP A 361 2.33 34.16 -6.20
CA ASP A 361 3.16 34.06 -7.41
C ASP A 361 2.48 34.60 -8.68
N SER A 362 1.26 35.12 -8.58
CA SER A 362 0.51 35.61 -9.75
C SER A 362 1.09 36.91 -10.28
N SER A 363 1.37 36.97 -11.59
CA SER A 363 2.03 38.11 -12.24
C SER A 363 1.21 39.41 -12.20
N SER A 364 -0.10 39.30 -12.03
CA SER A 364 -1.02 40.41 -11.91
C SER A 364 -2.25 39.97 -11.11
N LEU A 365 -2.64 40.79 -10.14
CA LEU A 365 -3.89 40.64 -9.40
C LEU A 365 -4.98 41.50 -10.03
N PRO A 366 -6.27 41.16 -9.84
CA PRO A 366 -7.35 42.01 -10.27
C PRO A 366 -7.29 43.35 -9.50
N SER A 367 -7.08 44.45 -10.23
CA SER A 367 -6.72 45.79 -9.74
C SER A 367 -7.67 46.42 -8.71
N ASP A 368 -8.85 45.83 -8.54
CA ASP A 368 -9.95 46.41 -7.78
C ASP A 368 -10.28 45.62 -6.51
N THR A 369 -9.36 44.75 -6.03
CA THR A 369 -9.66 43.80 -4.94
C THR A 369 -8.59 43.75 -3.86
N ILE A 370 -7.32 43.55 -4.21
CA ILE A 370 -6.21 43.43 -3.27
C ILE A 370 -4.88 43.76 -3.96
N ASP A 371 -3.96 44.41 -3.25
CA ASP A 371 -2.68 44.86 -3.82
C ASP A 371 -1.61 43.75 -3.85
N SER A 372 -1.68 42.79 -2.92
CA SER A 372 -0.75 41.66 -2.83
C SER A 372 -1.39 40.48 -2.09
N LEU A 373 -0.90 39.25 -2.33
CA LEU A 373 -1.29 38.05 -1.60
C LEU A 373 -0.09 37.49 -0.82
N ASP A 374 -0.33 37.09 0.43
CA ASP A 374 0.66 36.35 1.21
C ASP A 374 0.81 34.91 0.68
N ASN A 375 1.92 34.25 0.98
CA ASN A 375 2.20 32.87 0.53
C ASN A 375 1.19 31.83 1.03
N ASN A 376 0.42 32.16 2.05
CA ASN A 376 -0.62 31.32 2.62
C ASN A 376 -2.04 31.75 2.22
N GLN A 377 -2.16 32.66 1.24
CA GLN A 377 -3.42 33.18 0.75
C GLN A 377 -3.70 32.76 -0.69
N ILE A 378 -4.97 32.51 -0.97
CA ILE A 378 -5.50 32.20 -2.29
C ILE A 378 -6.70 33.10 -2.54
N LEU A 379 -6.74 33.78 -3.68
CA LEU A 379 -7.88 34.58 -4.10
C LEU A 379 -8.64 33.84 -5.19
N PHE A 380 -9.92 33.57 -4.93
CA PHE A 380 -10.87 33.07 -5.93
C PHE A 380 -11.73 34.22 -6.44
N VAL A 381 -11.85 34.33 -7.76
CA VAL A 381 -12.83 35.20 -8.42
C VAL A 381 -13.83 34.31 -9.14
N LEU A 382 -15.03 34.22 -8.57
CA LEU A 382 -16.13 33.42 -9.08
C LEU A 382 -17.04 34.33 -9.90
N THR A 383 -17.19 34.06 -11.19
CA THR A 383 -17.99 34.90 -12.10
C THR A 383 -19.12 34.09 -12.71
N ARG A 384 -20.36 34.56 -12.55
CA ARG A 384 -21.53 34.07 -13.27
C ARG A 384 -21.60 34.75 -14.63
N THR A 385 -21.86 34.00 -15.69
CA THR A 385 -21.97 34.57 -17.05
C THR A 385 -23.36 35.15 -17.31
N THR A 386 -24.42 34.55 -16.75
CA THR A 386 -25.82 34.96 -16.99
C THR A 386 -26.68 34.81 -15.73
N PRO A 387 -27.26 35.91 -15.18
CA PRO A 387 -26.84 37.29 -15.40
C PRO A 387 -25.39 37.52 -14.90
N PRO A 388 -24.63 38.46 -15.50
CA PRO A 388 -23.26 38.73 -15.09
C PRO A 388 -23.17 39.15 -13.63
N ASP A 389 -22.40 38.40 -12.84
CA ASP A 389 -22.17 38.69 -11.42
C ASP A 389 -20.78 38.17 -11.03
N SER A 390 -20.10 38.80 -10.08
CA SER A 390 -18.77 38.37 -9.64
C SER A 390 -18.53 38.53 -8.15
N TYR A 391 -17.87 37.52 -7.58
CA TYR A 391 -17.52 37.46 -6.16
C TYR A 391 -16.05 37.14 -6.00
N SER A 392 -15.38 37.88 -5.12
CA SER A 392 -13.97 37.66 -4.78
C SER A 392 -13.87 37.14 -3.36
N ILE A 393 -13.36 35.91 -3.20
CA ILE A 393 -13.18 35.24 -1.92
C ILE A 393 -11.68 35.04 -1.66
N LEU A 394 -11.19 35.60 -0.55
CA LEU A 394 -9.84 35.38 -0.08
C LEU A 394 -9.84 34.23 0.93
N VAL A 395 -9.07 33.20 0.65
CA VAL A 395 -8.85 32.06 1.51
C VAL A 395 -7.48 32.18 2.15
N THR A 396 -7.42 32.19 3.47
CA THR A 396 -6.19 32.16 4.27
C THR A 396 -6.03 30.77 4.88
N ILE A 397 -4.85 30.18 4.71
CA ILE A 397 -4.50 28.87 5.23
C ILE A 397 -3.46 29.05 6.35
N GLU A 398 -3.76 28.58 7.55
CA GLU A 398 -2.84 28.61 8.69
C GLU A 398 -2.45 27.18 9.06
N PRO A 399 -1.25 26.73 8.66
CA PRO A 399 -0.75 25.41 9.05
C PRO A 399 -0.73 25.24 10.57
N LYS A 400 -1.08 24.04 11.04
CA LYS A 400 -1.02 23.67 12.46
C LYS A 400 0.33 23.09 12.87
#